data_AF-L2GQN4-F1
#
_entry.id   AF-L2GQN4-F1
#
_cell.length_a   1.000
_cell.length_b   1.000
_cell.length_c   1.000
_cell.angle_alpha   90.00
_cell.angle_beta   90.00
_cell.angle_gamma   90.00
#
_symmetry.space_group_name_H-M   'P 1'
#
loop_
_entity.id
_entity.type
_entity.pdbx_description
1 polymer ?
#
loop_
_entity_poly.entity_id
_entity_poly.type
_entity_poly.pdbx_seq_one_letter_code
_entity_poly.pdbx_strand_id
1 'polypeptide(L)'
;MFSCLYFVILISGTLLSYFLVPSLVIHGHTNSLLSKNLFFVFYLTGLVYLIANKKCSLYMLHLFRRLIECYFFRYKRSRMNILQFLLGISYYIIMADHIMHYDLRFTMVFFLLNIGQSISHYFAFKQISTFIHYYVEFLIHFYLFLRIKSLTLFLNLIWLALFIGITIKTRAPLHAYKYKKSD
;
A
#
# COMPACT_ATOMS: atom_id res chain seq x y z
N MET A 1 9.44 -15.70 -11.97
CA MET A 1 9.07 -15.10 -13.28
C MET A 1 7.68 -14.49 -13.27
N PHE A 2 6.67 -15.22 -12.78
CA PHE A 2 5.29 -14.72 -12.65
C PHE A 2 5.16 -13.39 -11.90
N SER A 3 5.78 -13.24 -10.72
CA SER A 3 5.71 -12.01 -9.93
C SER A 3 6.31 -10.79 -10.65
N CYS A 4 7.39 -10.97 -11.41
CA CYS A 4 7.95 -9.88 -12.23
C CYS A 4 6.97 -9.44 -13.32
N LEU A 5 6.38 -10.38 -14.04
CA LEU A 5 5.38 -10.09 -15.08
C LEU A 5 4.17 -9.36 -14.48
N TYR A 6 3.70 -9.80 -13.31
CA TYR A 6 2.64 -9.11 -12.58
C TYR A 6 2.98 -7.64 -12.31
N PHE A 7 4.19 -7.35 -11.81
CA PHE A 7 4.59 -5.96 -11.56
C PHE A 7 4.79 -5.12 -12.83
N VAL A 8 5.27 -5.71 -13.93
CA VAL A 8 5.33 -5.02 -15.22
C VAL A 8 3.93 -4.62 -15.71
N ILE A 9 2.97 -5.55 -15.62
CA ILE A 9 1.57 -5.28 -15.95
C ILE A 9 0.99 -4.23 -15.00
N LEU A 10 1.30 -4.30 -13.71
CA LEU A 10 0.83 -3.36 -12.70
C LEU A 10 1.33 -1.92 -12.97
N ILE A 11 2.61 -1.76 -13.29
CA ILE A 11 3.21 -0.46 -13.66
C ILE A 11 2.54 0.07 -14.92
N SER A 12 2.53 -0.73 -15.98
CA SER A 12 1.98 -0.35 -17.29
C SER A 12 0.50 0.00 -17.19
N GLY A 13 -0.27 -0.83 -16.49
CA GLY A 13 -1.69 -0.62 -16.23
C GLY A 13 -1.97 0.61 -15.38
N THR A 14 -1.12 0.92 -14.39
CA THR A 14 -1.23 2.16 -13.59
C THR A 14 -1.00 3.39 -14.47
N LEU A 15 0.03 3.39 -15.33
CA LEU A 15 0.30 4.48 -16.28
C LEU A 15 -0.84 4.64 -17.28
N LEU A 16 -1.26 3.56 -17.93
CA LEU A 16 -2.35 3.58 -18.90
C LEU A 16 -3.64 4.07 -18.27
N SER A 17 -3.97 3.59 -17.06
CA SER A 17 -5.15 4.06 -16.34
C SER A 17 -5.04 5.54 -15.98
N TYR A 18 -3.86 6.02 -15.60
CA TYR A 18 -3.65 7.44 -15.29
C TYR A 18 -3.88 8.35 -16.51
N PHE A 19 -3.48 7.93 -17.71
CA PHE A 19 -3.65 8.74 -18.93
C PHE A 19 -5.01 8.55 -19.61
N LEU A 20 -5.53 7.33 -19.69
CA LEU A 20 -6.73 7.00 -20.47
C LEU A 20 -8.01 7.06 -19.64
N VAL A 21 -7.97 6.58 -18.40
CA VAL A 21 -9.15 6.48 -17.53
C VAL A 21 -8.79 6.89 -16.08
N PRO A 22 -8.50 8.20 -15.83
CA PRO A 22 -8.00 8.65 -14.54
C PRO A 22 -8.91 8.27 -13.36
N SER A 23 -10.21 8.14 -13.59
CA SER A 23 -11.19 7.70 -12.59
C SER A 23 -10.91 6.31 -11.99
N LEU A 24 -10.12 5.46 -12.65
CA LEU A 24 -9.66 4.17 -12.12
C LEU A 24 -8.52 4.30 -11.11
N VAL A 25 -7.73 5.37 -11.16
CA VAL A 25 -6.59 5.61 -10.27
C VAL A 25 -6.96 6.56 -9.13
N ILE A 26 -7.82 7.54 -9.42
CA ILE A 26 -8.30 8.50 -8.44
C ILE A 26 -9.31 7.81 -7.53
N HIS A 27 -9.02 7.78 -6.23
CA HIS A 27 -9.98 7.26 -5.25
C HIS A 27 -10.91 8.39 -4.81
N GLY A 28 -12.22 8.18 -4.86
CA GLY A 28 -13.19 9.26 -4.66
C GLY A 28 -14.57 8.84 -4.17
N HIS A 29 -15.39 9.86 -3.85
CA HIS A 29 -16.72 9.79 -3.25
C HIS A 29 -17.82 9.44 -4.28
N THR A 30 -17.68 8.34 -5.00
CA THR A 30 -18.81 7.82 -5.82
C THR A 30 -19.56 6.75 -5.01
N ASN A 31 -20.89 6.87 -4.96
CA ASN A 31 -21.74 6.05 -4.08
C ASN A 31 -21.82 4.57 -4.48
N SER A 32 -21.46 4.22 -5.72
CA SER A 32 -21.47 2.83 -6.23
C SER A 32 -20.21 2.02 -5.87
N LEU A 33 -19.33 2.55 -5.03
CA LEU A 33 -18.01 1.96 -4.75
C LEU A 33 -17.92 1.27 -3.38
N LEU A 34 -17.03 0.27 -3.31
CA LEU A 34 -16.75 -0.50 -2.10
C LEU A 34 -16.10 0.37 -1.03
N SER A 35 -16.39 0.10 0.24
CA SER A 35 -15.77 0.84 1.36
C SER A 35 -14.30 0.49 1.50
N LYS A 36 -13.43 1.50 1.67
CA LYS A 36 -12.02 1.29 2.00
C LYS A 36 -11.78 0.60 3.34
N ASN A 37 -12.81 0.50 4.18
CA ASN A 37 -12.71 -0.32 5.39
C ASN A 37 -12.43 -1.79 5.04
N LEU A 38 -12.74 -2.26 3.82
CA LEU A 38 -12.40 -3.61 3.36
C LEU A 38 -10.89 -3.81 3.10
N PHE A 39 -10.04 -2.80 3.29
CA PHE A 39 -8.59 -2.96 3.23
C PHE A 39 -8.06 -4.01 4.22
N PHE A 40 -8.76 -4.27 5.34
CA PHE A 40 -8.36 -5.36 6.25
C PHE A 40 -8.29 -6.71 5.52
N VAL A 41 -9.12 -6.94 4.50
CA VAL A 41 -9.14 -8.19 3.71
C VAL A 41 -7.82 -8.39 2.97
N PHE A 42 -7.21 -7.31 2.48
CA PHE A 42 -5.92 -7.36 1.77
C PHE A 42 -4.81 -7.91 2.67
N TYR A 43 -4.74 -7.36 3.88
CA TYR A 43 -3.72 -7.75 4.84
C TYR A 43 -4.00 -9.13 5.43
N LEU A 44 -5.28 -9.46 5.63
CA LEU A 44 -5.71 -10.76 6.14
C LEU A 44 -5.37 -11.88 5.16
N THR A 45 -5.65 -11.68 3.87
CA THR A 45 -5.34 -12.67 2.82
C THR A 45 -3.85 -12.95 2.72
N GLY A 46 -2.99 -11.92 2.73
CA GLY A 46 -1.53 -12.10 2.77
C GLY A 46 -1.05 -12.82 4.05
N LEU A 47 -1.65 -12.52 5.21
CA LEU A 47 -1.28 -13.17 6.47
C LEU A 47 -1.69 -14.65 6.48
N VAL A 48 -2.92 -14.96 6.07
CA VAL A 48 -3.43 -16.33 5.93
C VAL A 48 -2.55 -17.12 4.97
N TYR A 49 -2.14 -16.53 3.85
CA TYR A 49 -1.24 -17.15 2.89
C TYR A 49 0.10 -17.56 3.53
N LEU A 50 0.73 -16.68 4.31
CA LEU A 50 2.00 -16.98 5.00
C LEU A 50 1.84 -18.05 6.09
N ILE A 51 0.76 -17.98 6.87
CA ILE A 51 0.45 -18.96 7.93
C ILE A 51 0.19 -20.34 7.32
N ALA A 52 -0.61 -20.43 6.26
CA ALA A 52 -0.93 -21.68 5.58
C ALA A 52 0.33 -22.38 5.04
N ASN A 53 1.30 -21.60 4.56
CA ASN A 53 2.60 -22.09 4.10
C ASN A 53 3.62 -22.31 5.22
N LYS A 54 3.23 -22.13 6.50
CA LYS A 54 4.08 -22.30 7.70
C LYS A 54 5.37 -21.47 7.65
N LYS A 55 5.32 -20.27 7.09
CA LYS A 55 6.47 -19.36 6.98
C LYS A 55 6.27 -18.13 7.86
N CYS A 56 7.06 -18.04 8.93
CA CYS A 56 7.22 -16.81 9.67
C CYS A 56 8.22 -15.91 8.95
N SER A 57 7.77 -14.75 8.48
CA SER A 57 8.63 -13.76 7.83
C SER A 57 8.49 -12.39 8.48
N LEU A 58 9.52 -11.55 8.36
CA LEU A 58 9.44 -10.14 8.74
C LEU A 58 8.23 -9.41 8.11
N TYR A 59 7.79 -9.86 6.94
CA TYR A 59 6.64 -9.29 6.26
C TYR A 59 5.32 -9.52 7.02
N MET A 60 5.21 -10.60 7.82
CA MET A 60 4.06 -10.81 8.70
C MET A 60 3.89 -9.68 9.72
N LEU A 61 4.98 -9.12 10.25
CA LEU A 61 4.91 -7.97 11.17
C LEU A 61 4.25 -6.78 10.49
N HIS A 62 4.63 -6.50 9.23
CA HIS A 62 4.03 -5.44 8.43
C HIS A 62 2.53 -5.68 8.22
N LEU A 63 2.14 -6.88 7.81
CA LEU A 63 0.73 -7.23 7.55
C LEU A 63 -0.12 -7.20 8.82
N PHE A 64 0.38 -7.76 9.91
CA PHE A 64 -0.33 -7.80 11.20
C PHE A 64 -0.55 -6.40 11.76
N ARG A 65 0.48 -5.56 11.69
CA ARG A 65 0.38 -4.15 12.08
C ARG A 65 -0.64 -3.40 11.21
N ARG A 66 -0.66 -3.61 9.90
CA ARG A 66 -1.69 -3.02 9.01
C ARG A 66 -3.11 -3.52 9.30
N LEU A 67 -3.27 -4.79 9.68
CA LEU A 67 -4.57 -5.33 10.13
C LEU A 67 -5.10 -4.59 11.35
N ILE A 68 -4.26 -4.44 12.37
CA ILE A 68 -4.60 -3.71 13.60
C ILE A 68 -4.98 -2.26 13.26
N GLU A 69 -4.17 -1.58 12.44
CA GLU A 69 -4.46 -0.21 12.00
C GLU A 69 -5.79 -0.11 11.26
N CYS A 70 -6.16 -1.08 10.42
CA CYS A 70 -7.45 -1.05 9.72
C CYS A 70 -8.65 -1.18 10.68
N TYR A 71 -8.47 -1.84 11.82
CA TYR A 71 -9.50 -1.92 12.86
C TYR A 71 -9.71 -0.57 13.55
N PHE A 72 -8.61 0.10 13.94
CA PHE A 72 -8.68 1.39 14.66
C PHE A 72 -8.95 2.58 13.74
N PHE A 73 -8.33 2.63 12.57
CA PHE A 73 -8.38 3.75 11.63
C PHE A 73 -9.39 3.51 10.50
N ARG A 74 -10.66 3.78 10.80
CA ARG A 74 -11.76 3.54 9.85
C ARG A 74 -11.96 4.72 8.91
N TYR A 75 -12.09 4.42 7.62
CA TYR A 75 -12.47 5.38 6.59
C TYR A 75 -13.98 5.65 6.66
N LYS A 76 -14.35 6.92 6.84
CA LYS A 76 -15.77 7.33 6.87
C LYS A 76 -16.37 7.52 5.48
N ARG A 77 -15.62 8.14 4.57
CA ARG A 77 -16.16 8.57 3.26
C ARG A 77 -15.36 8.05 2.06
N SER A 78 -14.18 7.47 2.27
CA SER A 78 -13.32 7.02 1.16
C SER A 78 -13.77 5.66 0.63
N ARG A 79 -13.91 5.55 -0.69
CA ARG A 79 -14.34 4.35 -1.40
C ARG A 79 -13.29 3.89 -2.42
N MET A 80 -13.41 2.65 -2.88
CA MET A 80 -12.56 2.03 -3.90
C MET A 80 -13.40 1.22 -4.89
N ASN A 81 -12.93 1.08 -6.12
CA ASN A 81 -13.59 0.24 -7.11
C ASN A 81 -13.23 -1.24 -6.94
N ILE A 82 -14.01 -2.13 -7.58
CA ILE A 82 -13.81 -3.57 -7.46
C ILE A 82 -12.47 -4.03 -8.08
N LEU A 83 -11.99 -3.35 -9.13
CA LEU A 83 -10.71 -3.65 -9.74
C LEU A 83 -9.55 -3.36 -8.78
N GLN A 84 -9.56 -2.21 -8.11
CA GLN A 84 -8.62 -1.83 -7.05
C GLN A 84 -8.68 -2.83 -5.90
N PHE A 85 -9.87 -3.32 -5.57
CA PHE A 85 -10.05 -4.33 -4.53
C PHE A 85 -9.38 -5.65 -4.88
N LEU A 86 -9.66 -6.20 -6.07
CA LEU A 86 -9.04 -7.43 -6.56
C LEU A 86 -7.54 -7.28 -6.77
N LEU A 87 -7.10 -6.12 -7.25
CA LEU A 87 -5.69 -5.78 -7.39
C LEU A 87 -4.98 -5.75 -6.04
N GLY A 88 -5.61 -5.16 -5.02
CA GLY A 88 -5.11 -5.18 -3.65
C GLY A 88 -4.91 -6.60 -3.12
N ILE A 89 -5.92 -7.45 -3.24
CA ILE A 89 -5.82 -8.85 -2.80
C ILE A 89 -4.68 -9.58 -3.52
N SER A 90 -4.64 -9.53 -4.86
CA SER A 90 -3.60 -10.18 -5.65
C SER A 90 -2.20 -9.66 -5.33
N TYR A 91 -2.05 -8.35 -5.10
CA TYR A 91 -0.78 -7.73 -4.74
C TYR A 91 -0.22 -8.31 -3.45
N TYR A 92 -1.01 -8.38 -2.38
CA TYR A 92 -0.52 -8.89 -1.09
C TYR A 92 -0.24 -10.38 -1.12
N ILE A 93 -0.98 -11.18 -1.91
CA ILE A 93 -0.66 -12.59 -2.13
C ILE A 93 0.68 -12.74 -2.85
N ILE A 94 0.88 -12.03 -3.98
CA ILE A 94 2.11 -12.13 -4.77
C ILE A 94 3.33 -11.61 -4.00
N MET A 95 3.17 -10.55 -3.20
CA MET A 95 4.23 -10.05 -2.34
C MET A 95 4.57 -11.03 -1.21
N ALA A 96 3.56 -11.66 -0.59
CA ALA A 96 3.76 -12.67 0.43
C ALA A 96 4.48 -13.90 -0.13
N ASP A 97 4.01 -14.43 -1.26
CA ASP A 97 4.64 -15.53 -2.01
C ASP A 97 6.09 -15.20 -2.37
N HIS A 98 6.35 -14.03 -2.94
CA HIS A 98 7.73 -13.66 -3.28
C HIS A 98 8.63 -13.57 -2.03
N ILE A 99 8.18 -12.93 -0.96
CA ILE A 99 9.00 -12.72 0.24
C ILE A 99 9.21 -14.01 1.04
N MET A 100 8.25 -14.95 1.06
CA MET A 100 8.34 -16.15 1.92
C MET A 100 9.51 -17.07 1.57
N HIS A 101 10.07 -16.94 0.36
CA HIS A 101 11.22 -17.70 -0.10
C HIS A 101 12.56 -17.19 0.43
N TYR A 102 12.57 -16.03 1.10
CA TYR A 102 13.79 -15.41 1.63
C TYR A 102 13.81 -15.46 3.16
N ASP A 103 14.93 -15.88 3.74
CA ASP A 103 15.13 -15.85 5.19
C ASP A 103 15.43 -14.42 5.67
N LEU A 104 14.37 -13.72 6.07
CA LEU A 104 14.44 -12.38 6.62
C LEU A 104 14.35 -12.42 8.14
N ARG A 105 15.53 -12.43 8.79
CA ARG A 105 15.64 -12.29 10.25
C ARG A 105 15.15 -10.93 10.72
N PHE A 106 14.57 -10.91 11.93
CA PHE A 106 14.12 -9.67 12.58
C PHE A 106 15.24 -8.63 12.65
N THR A 107 14.89 -7.37 12.39
CA THR A 107 15.82 -6.24 12.56
C THR A 107 15.13 -5.07 13.21
N MET A 108 15.88 -4.37 14.08
CA MET A 108 15.40 -3.17 14.76
C MET A 108 15.00 -2.07 13.77
N VAL A 109 15.74 -1.92 12.66
CA VAL A 109 15.43 -0.95 11.60
C VAL A 109 14.03 -1.19 11.01
N PHE A 110 13.70 -2.44 10.66
CA PHE A 110 12.39 -2.76 10.11
C PHE A 110 11.27 -2.54 11.13
N PHE A 111 11.52 -2.85 12.40
CA PHE A 111 10.57 -2.60 13.48
C PHE A 111 10.29 -1.11 13.68
N LEU A 112 11.34 -0.28 13.74
CA LEU A 112 11.22 1.18 13.85
C LEU A 112 10.48 1.79 12.66
N LEU A 113 10.75 1.30 11.45
CA LEU A 113 10.01 1.74 10.25
C LEU A 113 8.51 1.41 10.36
N ASN A 114 8.13 0.26 10.92
CA ASN A 114 6.72 -0.10 11.11
C ASN A 114 6.04 0.79 12.16
N ILE A 115 6.73 1.12 13.27
CA ILE A 115 6.23 2.10 14.25
C ILE A 115 6.04 3.46 13.59
N GLY A 116 7.06 3.93 12.85
CA GLY A 116 7.00 5.18 12.10
C GLY A 116 5.81 5.21 11.13
N GLN A 117 5.52 4.08 10.47
CA GLN A 117 4.36 3.97 9.60
C GLN A 117 3.05 4.12 10.37
N SER A 118 2.89 3.48 11.53
CA SER A 118 1.69 3.65 12.37
C SER A 118 1.48 5.09 12.81
N ILE A 119 2.55 5.76 13.25
CA ILE A 119 2.52 7.18 13.63
C ILE A 119 2.12 8.04 12.42
N SER A 120 2.71 7.80 11.26
CA SER A 120 2.38 8.55 10.05
C SER A 120 0.92 8.34 9.59
N HIS A 121 0.36 7.14 9.74
CA HIS A 121 -1.05 6.89 9.47
C HIS A 121 -1.95 7.61 10.46
N TYR A 122 -1.61 7.60 11.75
CA TYR A 122 -2.36 8.37 12.74
C TYR A 122 -2.46 9.85 12.33
N PHE A 123 -1.34 10.47 11.92
CA PHE A 123 -1.34 11.84 11.43
C PHE A 123 -2.13 12.04 10.14
N ALA A 124 -2.08 11.07 9.21
CA ALA A 124 -2.86 11.12 7.97
C ALA A 124 -4.38 11.07 8.23
N PHE A 125 -4.84 10.21 9.17
CA PHE A 125 -6.24 10.12 9.56
C PHE A 125 -6.72 11.37 10.32
N LYS A 126 -5.83 12.01 11.08
CA LYS A 126 -6.06 13.34 11.69
C LYS A 126 -5.93 14.50 10.71
N GLN A 127 -5.58 14.24 9.44
CA GLN A 127 -5.36 15.24 8.39
C GLN A 127 -4.23 16.24 8.70
N ILE A 128 -3.32 15.92 9.64
CA ILE A 128 -2.19 16.80 10.00
C ILE A 128 -1.08 16.68 8.95
N SER A 129 -0.72 15.45 8.59
CA SER A 129 0.24 15.20 7.51
C SER A 129 -0.27 14.11 6.59
N THR A 130 -0.84 14.54 5.47
CA THR A 130 -1.59 13.64 4.58
C THR A 130 -0.67 12.71 3.80
N PHE A 131 0.58 13.11 3.50
CA PHE A 131 1.43 12.37 2.56
C PHE A 131 2.63 11.67 3.21
N ILE A 132 2.99 11.96 4.47
CA ILE A 132 4.19 11.36 5.12
C ILE A 132 4.11 9.83 5.14
N HIS A 133 2.92 9.26 5.34
CA HIS A 133 2.75 7.80 5.38
C HIS A 133 3.15 7.10 4.07
N TYR A 134 3.04 7.77 2.93
CA TYR A 134 3.50 7.22 1.65
C TYR A 134 5.02 7.07 1.60
N TYR A 135 5.74 8.08 2.10
CA TYR A 135 7.20 8.05 2.14
C TYR A 135 7.71 6.96 3.09
N VAL A 136 7.11 6.82 4.27
CA VAL A 136 7.51 5.78 5.22
C VAL A 136 7.18 4.37 4.67
N GLU A 137 6.09 4.22 3.93
CA GLU A 137 5.74 2.95 3.25
C GLU A 137 6.77 2.61 2.18
N PHE A 138 7.19 3.62 1.41
CA PHE A 138 8.28 3.47 0.45
C PHE A 138 9.58 3.04 1.13
N LEU A 139 9.94 3.62 2.27
CA LEU A 139 11.14 3.23 3.02
C LEU A 139 11.08 1.78 3.53
N ILE A 140 9.91 1.30 3.96
CA ILE A 140 9.71 -0.12 4.33
C ILE A 140 10.00 -1.03 3.12
N HIS A 141 9.42 -0.73 1.96
CA HIS A 141 9.66 -1.53 0.76
C HIS A 141 11.09 -1.40 0.23
N PHE A 142 11.71 -0.23 0.39
CA PHE A 142 13.09 0.01 0.02
C PHE A 142 14.02 -0.81 0.89
N TYR A 143 13.74 -0.88 2.20
CA TYR A 143 14.46 -1.76 3.11
C TYR A 143 14.34 -3.24 2.69
N LEU A 144 13.14 -3.72 2.34
CA LEU A 144 12.95 -5.10 1.85
C LEU A 144 13.76 -5.35 0.57
N PHE A 145 13.78 -4.39 -0.35
CA PHE A 145 14.61 -4.47 -1.55
C PHE A 145 16.11 -4.52 -1.22
N LEU A 146 16.62 -3.69 -0.31
CA LEU A 146 18.04 -3.73 0.07
C LEU A 146 18.46 -5.08 0.67
N ARG A 147 17.53 -5.77 1.36
CA ARG A 147 17.78 -7.09 1.98
C ARG A 147 17.73 -8.25 0.99
N ILE A 148 16.81 -8.22 0.03
CA ILE A 148 16.58 -9.33 -0.90
C ILE A 148 17.24 -9.11 -2.27
N LYS A 149 17.31 -7.84 -2.72
CA LYS A 149 17.87 -7.39 -4.01
C LYS A 149 17.27 -8.08 -5.25
N SER A 150 16.03 -8.55 -5.16
CA SER A 150 15.33 -9.17 -6.28
C SER A 150 14.72 -8.17 -7.26
N LEU A 151 14.62 -8.54 -8.53
CA LEU A 151 13.95 -7.77 -9.57
C LEU A 151 12.47 -7.48 -9.24
N THR A 152 11.74 -8.44 -8.66
CA THR A 152 10.34 -8.25 -8.22
C THR A 152 10.19 -7.05 -7.29
N LEU A 153 11.07 -6.94 -6.27
CA LEU A 153 11.02 -5.85 -5.30
C LEU A 153 11.49 -4.52 -5.90
N PHE A 154 12.43 -4.55 -6.86
CA PHE A 154 12.79 -3.36 -7.61
C PHE A 154 11.62 -2.81 -8.43
N LEU A 155 10.89 -3.68 -9.14
CA LEU A 155 9.68 -3.30 -9.87
C LEU A 155 8.58 -2.81 -8.92
N ASN A 156 8.42 -3.43 -7.75
CA ASN A 156 7.52 -2.95 -6.72
C ASN A 156 7.86 -1.52 -6.25
N LEU A 157 9.15 -1.19 -6.09
CA LEU A 157 9.58 0.16 -5.75
C LEU A 157 9.26 1.17 -6.85
N ILE A 158 9.49 0.82 -8.11
CA ILE A 158 9.12 1.67 -9.26
C ILE A 158 7.61 1.93 -9.24
N TRP A 159 6.81 0.88 -9.09
CA TRP A 159 5.36 1.00 -9.01
C TRP A 159 4.92 1.88 -7.83
N LEU A 160 5.51 1.68 -6.65
CA LEU A 160 5.18 2.44 -5.46
C LEU A 160 5.55 3.93 -5.62
N ALA A 161 6.74 4.23 -6.16
CA ALA A 161 7.14 5.61 -6.47
C ALA A 161 6.17 6.29 -7.46
N LEU A 162 5.77 5.56 -8.51
CA LEU A 162 4.79 6.03 -9.48
C LEU A 162 3.43 6.31 -8.82
N PHE A 163 2.93 5.36 -8.02
CA PHE A 163 1.66 5.48 -7.31
C PHE A 163 1.64 6.68 -6.35
N ILE A 164 2.73 6.90 -5.62
CA ILE A 164 2.90 8.05 -4.71
C ILE A 164 2.89 9.35 -5.52
N GLY A 165 3.68 9.42 -6.60
CA GLY A 165 3.74 10.60 -7.47
C GLY A 165 2.37 10.97 -8.05
N ILE A 166 1.64 10.00 -8.60
CA ILE A 166 0.28 10.19 -9.12
C ILE A 166 -0.67 10.65 -8.00
N THR A 167 -0.60 10.03 -6.82
CA THR A 167 -1.46 10.35 -5.69
C THR A 167 -1.24 11.78 -5.20
N ILE A 168 0.01 12.21 -5.03
CA ILE A 168 0.37 13.56 -4.62
C ILE A 168 -0.10 14.57 -5.66
N LYS A 169 0.23 14.36 -6.94
CA LYS A 169 -0.17 15.25 -8.04
C LYS A 169 -1.69 15.44 -8.13
N THR A 170 -2.45 14.38 -7.87
CA THR A 170 -3.92 14.42 -7.95
C THR A 170 -4.55 15.05 -6.69
N ARG A 171 -4.03 14.75 -5.49
CA ARG A 171 -4.69 15.13 -4.23
C ARG A 171 -4.19 16.42 -3.61
N ALA A 172 -2.94 16.82 -3.83
CA ALA A 172 -2.39 18.03 -3.23
C ALA A 172 -3.23 19.29 -3.54
N PRO A 173 -3.71 19.52 -4.78
CA PRO A 173 -4.56 20.68 -5.08
C PRO A 173 -5.89 20.68 -4.31
N LEU A 174 -6.50 19.50 -4.13
CA LEU A 174 -7.78 19.35 -3.42
C LEU A 174 -7.64 19.64 -1.92
N HIS A 175 -6.52 19.24 -1.32
CA HIS A 175 -6.22 19.57 0.08
C HIS A 175 -5.95 21.07 0.25
N ALA A 176 -5.16 21.68 -0.63
CA ALA A 176 -4.88 23.12 -0.58
C ALA A 176 -6.16 23.98 -0.68
N TYR A 177 -7.11 23.58 -1.54
CA TYR A 177 -8.40 24.27 -1.64
C TYR A 177 -9.24 24.15 -0.36
N LYS A 178 -9.22 23.00 0.32
CA LYS A 178 -9.98 22.78 1.55
C LYS A 178 -9.49 23.66 2.71
N TYR A 179 -8.18 23.83 2.85
CA TYR A 179 -7.59 24.69 3.89
C TYR A 179 -7.91 26.18 3.66
N LYS A 180 -7.86 26.65 2.40
CA LYS A 180 -8.22 28.03 2.04
C LYS A 180 -9.68 28.42 2.33
N LYS A 181 -10.57 27.45 2.54
CA LYS A 181 -12.01 27.69 2.77
C LYS A 181 -12.40 27.64 4.25
N SER A 182 -11.46 27.27 5.11
CA SER A 182 -11.62 27.16 6.57
C SER A 182 -10.95 28.30 7.34
N ASP A 183 -10.30 29.22 6.62
CA ASP A 183 -9.79 30.51 7.11
C ASP A 183 -10.73 31.62 6.63
#